data_AF-A0A0U5E8D3-F1
#
_entry.id   AF-A0A0U5E8D3-F1
#
_cell.length_a   1.000
_cell.length_b   1.000
_cell.length_c   1.000
_cell.angle_alpha   90.00
_cell.angle_beta   90.00
_cell.angle_gamma   90.00
#
_symmetry.space_group_name_H-M   'P 1'
#
loop_
_entity.id
_entity.type
_entity.pdbx_description
1 polymer ?
#
loop_
_entity_poly.entity_id
_entity_poly.type
_entity_poly.pdbx_seq_one_letter_code
_entity_poly.pdbx_strand_id
1 'polypeptide(L)'
;MVTYPIHVKRDAYRGANPKRRFKALETNRIAFELEEYINPQLKAQTEPVKNYSYYEIANATGYSETVVRDLCFCIDCGHHGFTAIKHGMSYEEAMASLGF
;
A
#
# COMPACT_ATOMS: atom_id res chain seq x y z
N MET A 1 4.99 10.73 1.64
CA MET A 1 5.78 9.51 1.87
C MET A 1 5.19 8.78 3.06
N VAL A 2 5.27 7.44 3.04
CA VAL A 2 4.79 6.58 4.12
C VAL A 2 5.90 5.80 4.79
N THR A 3 5.60 5.16 5.90
CA THR A 3 6.52 4.26 6.61
C THR A 3 5.77 2.99 7.03
N TYR A 4 6.51 1.90 7.22
CA TYR A 4 5.92 0.67 7.76
C TYR A 4 5.35 0.91 9.17
N PRO A 5 4.18 0.33 9.50
CA PRO A 5 3.29 -0.41 8.61
C PRO A 5 2.35 0.54 7.84
N ILE A 6 1.94 0.11 6.64
CA ILE A 6 0.84 0.74 5.89
C ILE A 6 -0.48 0.01 6.14
N HIS A 7 -1.57 0.75 5.94
CA HIS A 7 -2.92 0.23 5.91
C HIS A 7 -3.60 0.59 4.60
N VAL A 8 -4.12 -0.43 3.93
CA VAL A 8 -4.85 -0.33 2.66
C VAL A 8 -6.32 -0.07 2.97
N LYS A 9 -7.00 0.70 2.11
CA LYS A 9 -8.40 1.06 2.30
C LYS A 9 -9.30 -0.18 2.44
N ARG A 10 -10.08 -0.22 3.52
CA ARG A 10 -11.14 -1.21 3.75
C ARG A 10 -12.53 -0.62 3.48
N ASP A 11 -13.46 -1.45 3.02
CA ASP A 11 -14.88 -1.13 2.93
C ASP A 11 -15.61 -1.54 4.21
N ALA A 12 -16.16 -0.56 4.92
CA ALA A 12 -16.88 -0.74 6.19
C ALA A 12 -18.39 -0.94 6.01
N TYR A 13 -18.88 -1.33 4.81
CA TYR A 13 -20.30 -1.55 4.58
C TYR A 13 -20.91 -2.60 5.53
N ARG A 14 -21.90 -2.17 6.34
CA ARG A 14 -22.63 -3.01 7.32
C ARG A 14 -24.12 -3.20 6.98
N GLY A 15 -24.56 -2.76 5.81
CA GLY A 15 -25.97 -2.82 5.42
C GLY A 15 -26.44 -4.21 5.00
N ALA A 16 -27.77 -4.36 4.87
CA ALA A 16 -28.42 -5.65 4.58
C ALA A 16 -28.35 -6.09 3.10
N ASN A 17 -27.85 -5.27 2.17
CA ASN A 17 -27.80 -5.64 0.75
C ASN A 17 -26.71 -6.72 0.52
N PRO A 18 -27.08 -7.96 0.14
CA PRO A 18 -26.12 -9.07 0.06
C PRO A 18 -25.07 -8.86 -1.03
N LYS A 19 -25.43 -8.26 -2.17
CA LYS A 19 -24.50 -7.99 -3.26
C LYS A 19 -23.42 -6.99 -2.84
N ARG A 20 -23.82 -5.93 -2.14
CA ARG A 20 -22.87 -4.93 -1.61
C ARG A 20 -22.00 -5.53 -0.51
N ARG A 21 -22.56 -6.36 0.36
CA ARG A 21 -21.80 -7.06 1.41
C ARG A 21 -20.75 -8.00 0.81
N PHE A 22 -21.10 -8.77 -0.22
CA PHE A 22 -20.14 -9.62 -0.93
C PHE A 22 -19.00 -8.80 -1.54
N LYS A 23 -19.33 -7.69 -2.23
CA LYS A 23 -18.31 -6.80 -2.79
C LYS A 23 -17.38 -6.23 -1.71
N ALA A 24 -17.93 -5.76 -0.58
CA ALA A 24 -17.14 -5.24 0.52
C ALA A 24 -16.21 -6.31 1.13
N LEU A 25 -16.69 -7.55 1.29
CA LEU A 25 -15.88 -8.67 1.76
C LEU A 25 -14.73 -8.96 0.80
N GLU A 26 -15.00 -9.03 -0.51
CA GLU A 26 -13.97 -9.27 -1.51
C GLU A 26 -12.94 -8.14 -1.56
N THR A 27 -13.39 -6.88 -1.54
CA THR A 27 -12.50 -5.72 -1.44
C THR A 27 -11.63 -5.78 -0.19
N ASN A 28 -12.20 -6.16 0.95
CA ASN A 28 -11.44 -6.31 2.19
C ASN A 28 -10.45 -7.47 2.14
N ARG A 29 -10.80 -8.59 1.49
CA ARG A 29 -9.87 -9.72 1.28
C ARG A 29 -8.65 -9.27 0.47
N ILE A 30 -8.89 -8.59 -0.66
CA ILE A 30 -7.81 -8.07 -1.52
C ILE A 30 -6.94 -7.09 -0.73
N ALA A 31 -7.55 -6.15 -0.01
CA ALA A 31 -6.80 -5.19 0.80
C ALA A 31 -5.90 -5.85 1.86
N PHE A 32 -6.36 -6.96 2.46
CA PHE A 32 -5.54 -7.74 3.40
C PHE A 32 -4.34 -8.36 2.70
N GLU A 33 -4.54 -9.01 1.56
CA GLU A 33 -3.44 -9.65 0.82
C GLU A 33 -2.43 -8.63 0.30
N LEU A 34 -2.89 -7.44 -0.10
CA LEU A 34 -1.99 -6.33 -0.45
C LEU A 34 -1.16 -5.86 0.76
N GLU A 35 -1.77 -5.72 1.95
CA GLU A 35 -1.03 -5.40 3.17
C GLU A 35 -0.01 -6.49 3.52
N GLU A 36 -0.40 -7.76 3.46
CA GLU A 36 0.48 -8.90 3.72
C GLU A 36 1.65 -8.98 2.73
N TYR A 37 1.45 -8.56 1.48
CA TYR A 37 2.51 -8.49 0.49
C TYR A 37 3.43 -7.27 0.68
N ILE A 38 2.86 -6.08 0.89
CA ILE A 38 3.62 -4.81 0.89
C ILE A 38 4.38 -4.62 2.20
N ASN A 39 3.76 -4.88 3.35
CA ASN A 39 4.36 -4.57 4.64
C ASN A 39 5.69 -5.30 4.91
N PRO A 40 5.88 -6.59 4.57
CA PRO A 40 7.17 -7.24 4.68
C PRO A 40 8.26 -6.58 3.84
N GLN A 41 7.92 -6.09 2.63
CA GLN A 41 8.89 -5.39 1.78
C GLN A 41 9.31 -4.06 2.38
N LEU A 42 8.36 -3.29 2.92
CA LEU A 42 8.66 -2.04 3.63
C LEU A 42 9.53 -2.29 4.86
N LYS A 43 9.26 -3.37 5.60
CA LYS A 43 10.06 -3.76 6.76
C LYS A 43 11.48 -4.19 6.37
N ALA A 44 11.63 -4.84 5.22
CA ALA A 44 12.92 -5.32 4.70
C ALA A 44 13.69 -4.26 3.89
N GLN A 45 13.11 -3.08 3.65
CA GLN A 45 13.72 -2.02 2.87
C GLN A 45 15.08 -1.59 3.44
N THR A 46 16.09 -1.52 2.57
CA THR A 46 17.44 -1.10 2.96
C THR A 46 17.72 0.35 2.64
N GLU A 47 17.12 0.85 1.55
CA GLU A 47 17.26 2.19 1.00
C GLU A 47 16.53 3.21 1.90
N PRO A 48 17.10 4.40 2.17
CA PRO A 48 16.45 5.43 2.99
C PRO A 48 15.08 5.83 2.45
N VAL A 49 14.96 5.95 1.12
CA VAL A 49 13.73 6.27 0.40
C VAL A 49 13.60 5.34 -0.80
N LYS A 50 12.43 4.75 -1.00
CA LYS A 50 12.15 3.85 -2.13
C LYS A 50 10.75 4.08 -2.69
N ASN A 51 10.64 4.03 -4.01
CA ASN A 51 9.34 4.03 -4.70
C ASN A 51 8.86 2.59 -4.91
N TYR A 52 7.58 2.36 -4.61
CA TYR A 52 6.90 1.10 -4.89
C TYR A 52 5.83 1.35 -5.95
N SER A 53 5.98 0.72 -7.12
CA SER A 53 5.04 0.90 -8.22
C SER A 53 3.82 -0.02 -8.07
N TYR A 54 2.63 0.49 -8.42
CA TYR A 54 1.42 -0.34 -8.43
C TYR A 54 1.47 -1.41 -9.51
N TYR A 55 2.20 -1.16 -10.60
CA TYR A 55 2.43 -2.14 -11.66
C TYR A 55 3.18 -3.38 -11.14
N GLU A 56 4.28 -3.20 -10.41
CA GLU A 56 5.05 -4.33 -9.84
C GLU A 56 4.24 -5.08 -8.78
N ILE A 57 3.50 -4.36 -7.94
CA ILE A 57 2.61 -4.97 -6.93
C ILE A 57 1.52 -5.79 -7.61
N ALA A 58 0.88 -5.25 -8.65
CA ALA A 58 -0.14 -5.94 -9.44
C ALA A 58 0.42 -7.23 -10.06
N ASN A 59 1.59 -7.16 -10.70
CA ASN A 59 2.23 -8.32 -11.31
C ASN A 59 2.56 -9.40 -10.27
N ALA A 60 3.08 -9.02 -9.09
CA ALA A 60 3.47 -9.96 -8.05
C ALA A 60 2.29 -10.61 -7.33
N THR A 61 1.17 -9.89 -7.17
CA THR A 61 -0.02 -10.39 -6.44
C THR A 61 -1.07 -11.01 -7.35
N GLY A 62 -0.97 -10.80 -8.67
CA GLY A 62 -1.96 -11.25 -9.65
C GLY A 62 -3.22 -10.38 -9.73
N TYR A 63 -3.31 -9.32 -8.94
CA TYR A 63 -4.40 -8.35 -9.02
C TYR A 63 -4.19 -7.37 -10.18
N SER A 64 -5.28 -6.81 -10.70
CA SER A 64 -5.16 -5.79 -11.74
C SER A 64 -4.59 -4.50 -11.15
N GLU A 65 -3.79 -3.78 -11.94
CA GLU A 65 -3.19 -2.51 -11.52
C GLU A 65 -4.25 -1.50 -11.06
N THR A 66 -5.40 -1.44 -11.74
CA THR A 66 -6.54 -0.59 -11.34
C THR A 66 -7.02 -0.91 -9.93
N VAL A 67 -7.17 -2.20 -9.58
CA VAL A 67 -7.61 -2.62 -8.24
C VAL A 67 -6.56 -2.26 -7.19
N VAL A 68 -5.29 -2.54 -7.48
CA VAL A 68 -4.17 -2.19 -6.58
C VAL A 68 -4.14 -0.68 -6.35
N ARG A 69 -4.18 0.12 -7.42
CA ARG A 69 -4.19 1.58 -7.34
C ARG A 69 -5.36 2.09 -6.52
N ASP A 70 -6.58 1.66 -6.82
CA ASP A 70 -7.78 2.19 -6.16
C ASP A 70 -7.80 1.88 -4.65
N LEU A 71 -7.19 0.76 -4.23
CA LEU A 71 -7.07 0.39 -2.82
C LEU A 71 -5.88 1.06 -2.12
N CYS A 72 -4.75 1.16 -2.79
CA CYS A 72 -3.51 1.70 -2.25
C CYS A 72 -3.41 3.24 -2.38
N PHE A 73 -4.29 3.88 -3.15
CA PHE A 73 -4.25 5.33 -3.36
C PHE A 73 -4.25 6.14 -2.05
N CYS A 74 -4.94 5.65 -1.01
CA CYS A 74 -4.99 6.35 0.28
C CYS A 74 -3.68 6.33 1.08
N ILE A 75 -2.68 5.58 0.64
CA ILE A 75 -1.38 5.46 1.32
C ILE A 75 -0.61 6.78 1.18
N ASP A 76 -0.39 7.23 -0.05
CA ASP A 76 0.44 8.41 -0.35
C ASP A 76 -0.13 9.29 -1.48
N CYS A 77 -1.37 9.05 -1.90
CA CYS A 77 -2.07 9.74 -3.01
C CYS A 77 -1.33 9.69 -4.37
N GLY A 78 -0.34 8.81 -4.53
CA GLY A 78 0.38 8.65 -5.79
C GLY A 78 -0.42 7.86 -6.81
N HIS A 79 -0.33 8.26 -8.09
CA HIS A 79 -1.12 7.65 -9.17
C HIS A 79 -0.53 6.33 -9.70
N HIS A 80 0.80 6.20 -9.68
CA HIS A 80 1.54 5.04 -10.19
C HIS A 80 2.19 4.19 -9.09
N GLY A 81 2.05 4.59 -7.84
CA GLY A 81 2.75 3.99 -6.72
C GLY A 81 2.74 4.89 -5.49
N PHE A 82 3.62 4.60 -4.54
CA PHE A 82 3.86 5.43 -3.37
C PHE A 82 5.35 5.44 -3.02
N THR A 83 5.77 6.48 -2.30
CA THR A 83 7.15 6.59 -1.81
C THR A 83 7.20 6.25 -0.34
N ALA A 84 8.12 5.36 0.05
CA ALA A 84 8.29 4.94 1.43
C ALA A 84 9.66 5.31 1.99
N ILE A 85 9.66 5.74 3.24
CA ILE A 85 10.83 5.93 4.07
C ILE A 85 11.15 4.61 4.77
N LYS A 86 12.44 4.30 4.90
CA LYS A 86 12.92 3.12 5.60
C LYS A 86 12.32 3.02 7.00
N HIS A 87 11.87 1.83 7.39
CA HIS A 87 11.37 1.61 8.74
C HIS A 87 12.43 1.94 9.80
N GLY A 88 12.02 2.69 10.83
CA GLY A 88 12.90 3.13 11.92
C GLY A 88 13.71 4.39 11.61
N MET A 89 13.48 5.04 10.47
CA MET A 89 14.12 6.30 10.07
C MET A 89 13.11 7.44 10.04
N SER A 90 13.52 8.63 10.49
CA SER A 90 12.74 9.86 10.33
C SER A 90 12.83 10.42 8.90
N TYR A 91 11.94 11.35 8.57
CA TYR A 91 12.02 12.04 7.27
C TYR A 91 13.36 12.79 7.12
N GLU A 92 13.77 13.51 8.16
CA GLU A 92 15.01 14.29 8.19
C GLU A 92 16.24 13.39 8.03
N GLU A 93 16.29 12.26 8.74
CA GLU A 93 17.37 11.28 8.60
C GLU A 93 17.44 10.69 7.19
N ALA A 94 16.28 10.42 6.58
CA ALA A 94 16.19 9.91 5.23
C ALA A 94 16.66 10.95 4.19
N MET A 95 16.27 12.22 4.34
CA MET A 95 16.69 13.31 3.46
C MET A 95 18.19 13.60 3.60
N ALA A 96 18.70 13.67 4.83
CA ALA A 96 20.12 13.87 5.09
C ALA A 96 20.98 12.74 4.49
N SER A 97 20.51 11.49 4.55
CA SER A 97 21.18 10.34 3.93
C SER A 97 21.24 10.42 2.40
N LEU A 98 20.36 11.20 1.78
CA LEU A 98 20.33 11.47 0.33
C LEU A 98 21.09 12.76 -0.04
N GLY A 99 21.62 13.49 0.94
CA GLY A 99 22.33 14.75 0.74
C GLY A 99 21.44 15.99 0.60
N PHE A 100 20.20 15.93 1.08
CA PHE A 100 19.27 17.06 1.17
C PHE A 100 19.24 17.70 2.55
#